data_AF-A0A3L7SXT3-F1
#
_entry.id   AF-A0A3L7SXT3-F1
#
_cell.length_a   1.000
_cell.length_b   1.000
_cell.length_c   1.000
_cell.angle_alpha   90.00
_cell.angle_beta   90.00
_cell.angle_gamma   90.00
#
_symmetry.space_group_name_H-M   'P 1'
#
loop_
_entity.id
_entity.type
_entity.pdbx_description
1 polymer ?
#
loop_
_entity_poly.entity_id
_entity_poly.type
_entity_poly.pdbx_seq_one_letter_code
_entity_poly.pdbx_strand_id
1 'polypeptide(L)'
;LTFEIPSGPQRAFQNTGNLSLTPYVSAAHSFGRSSYGSFDVLSVLNWNISTNDARSNYLNLSAQIDYDILNWHRFYPMVNFNWFIYTKGGQSSFNFDGVDLVNFGGQSIGGKSVVTLGPGLRYKWSERVQSGIGLDWAVVGNQFLQDFRMSIDTIIRY
;
A
#
# COMPACT_ATOMS: atom_id res chain seq x y z
N LEU A 1 7.37 10.73 -8.07
CA LEU A 1 8.51 10.74 -7.13
C LEU A 1 8.03 11.35 -5.82
N THR A 2 8.24 10.67 -4.71
CA THR A 2 7.90 11.15 -3.36
C THR A 2 9.18 11.36 -2.54
N PHE A 3 9.23 12.43 -1.75
CA PHE A 3 10.31 12.72 -0.81
C PHE A 3 9.81 12.51 0.61
N GLU A 4 10.57 11.78 1.42
CA GLU A 4 10.26 11.57 2.82
C GLU A 4 11.34 12.19 3.69
N ILE A 5 10.95 13.21 4.46
CA ILE A 5 11.84 13.98 5.33
C ILE A 5 11.45 13.68 6.79
N PRO A 6 12.40 13.31 7.66
CA PRO A 6 12.16 12.96 9.05
C PRO A 6 12.03 14.22 9.90
N SER A 7 10.91 14.93 9.76
CA SER A 7 10.63 16.18 10.48
C SER A 7 9.91 15.97 11.83
N GLY A 8 9.55 14.73 12.17
CA GLY A 8 8.80 14.42 13.38
C GLY A 8 9.69 14.14 14.61
N PRO A 9 9.11 14.10 15.81
CA PRO A 9 9.86 13.94 17.05
C PRO A 9 10.37 12.49 17.25
N GLN A 10 11.58 12.36 17.83
CA GLN A 10 12.22 11.06 18.09
C GLN A 10 11.38 10.12 18.97
N ARG A 11 10.64 10.67 19.96
CA ARG A 11 9.76 9.89 20.85
C ARG A 11 8.64 9.12 20.14
N ALA A 12 8.29 9.54 18.93
CA ALA A 12 7.28 8.89 18.10
C ALA A 12 7.91 8.12 16.92
N PHE A 13 9.24 7.92 16.94
CA PHE A 13 9.99 7.23 15.89
C PHE A 13 9.83 7.85 14.49
N GLN A 14 9.63 9.16 14.43
CA GLN A 14 9.50 9.91 13.16
C GLN A 14 10.80 10.65 12.77
N ASN A 15 11.83 10.63 13.64
CA ASN A 15 13.17 11.15 13.36
C ASN A 15 14.12 10.01 12.91
N THR A 16 13.65 9.13 12.04
CA THR A 16 14.47 8.00 11.56
C THR A 16 15.15 8.43 10.26
N GLY A 17 16.47 8.37 10.16
CA GLY A 17 17.21 8.68 8.93
C GLY A 17 17.29 10.17 8.57
N ASN A 18 17.61 10.47 7.30
CA ASN A 18 17.77 11.85 6.79
C ASN A 18 16.83 12.18 5.62
N LEU A 19 16.86 11.36 4.56
CA LEU A 19 16.01 11.54 3.38
C LEU A 19 15.75 10.18 2.76
N SER A 20 14.50 9.90 2.41
CA SER A 20 14.15 8.76 1.55
C SER A 20 13.48 9.25 0.27
N LEU A 21 13.82 8.61 -0.84
CA LEU A 21 13.26 8.87 -2.16
C LEU A 21 12.42 7.67 -2.58
N THR A 22 11.20 7.93 -3.04
CA THR A 22 10.31 6.88 -3.57
C THR A 22 9.85 7.24 -4.98
N PRO A 23 10.65 6.92 -6.03
CA PRO A 23 10.12 6.85 -7.38
C PRO A 23 8.98 5.83 -7.46
N TYR A 24 8.00 6.14 -8.30
CA TYR A 24 6.85 5.26 -8.53
C TYR A 24 6.40 5.35 -9.98
N VAL A 25 5.80 4.24 -10.44
CA VAL A 25 5.09 4.16 -11.72
C VAL A 25 3.74 3.51 -11.46
N SER A 26 2.70 4.01 -12.11
CA SER A 26 1.34 3.49 -11.98
C SER A 26 0.71 3.25 -13.34
N ALA A 27 -0.09 2.20 -13.45
CA ALA A 27 -0.87 1.90 -14.65
C ALA A 27 -2.31 1.57 -14.26
N ALA A 28 -3.26 2.00 -15.09
CA ALA A 28 -4.67 1.68 -14.93
C ALA A 28 -5.27 1.25 -16.26
N HIS A 29 -6.15 0.26 -16.24
CA HIS A 29 -6.79 -0.25 -17.44
C HIS A 29 -8.18 -0.82 -17.14
N SER A 30 -9.13 -0.59 -18.06
CA SER A 30 -10.46 -1.20 -17.99
C SER A 30 -10.60 -2.27 -19.07
N PHE A 31 -11.14 -3.43 -18.73
CA PHE A 31 -11.31 -4.55 -19.66
C PHE A 31 -12.58 -5.38 -19.37
N GLY A 32 -12.86 -6.38 -20.20
CA GLY A 32 -13.96 -7.32 -19.95
C GLY A 32 -15.35 -6.69 -19.96
N ARG A 33 -15.57 -5.66 -20.78
CA ARG A 33 -16.84 -4.92 -20.84
C ARG A 33 -17.96 -5.82 -21.37
N SER A 34 -19.07 -5.85 -20.64
CA SER A 34 -20.28 -6.60 -20.99
C SER A 34 -21.53 -5.85 -20.54
N SER A 35 -22.72 -6.37 -20.86
CA SER A 35 -23.99 -5.86 -20.31
C SER A 35 -24.09 -6.03 -18.79
N TYR A 36 -23.31 -6.94 -18.20
CA TYR A 36 -23.36 -7.25 -16.77
C TYR A 36 -22.32 -6.47 -15.94
N GLY A 37 -21.40 -5.76 -16.60
CA GLY A 37 -20.36 -4.97 -15.95
C GLY A 37 -19.03 -4.96 -16.70
N SER A 38 -18.03 -4.33 -16.08
CA SER A 38 -16.65 -4.23 -16.56
C SER A 38 -15.65 -4.35 -15.41
N PHE A 39 -14.43 -4.80 -15.73
CA PHE A 39 -13.33 -4.80 -14.78
C PHE A 39 -12.46 -3.57 -14.95
N ASP A 40 -12.00 -3.04 -13.83
CA ASP A 40 -11.00 -1.99 -13.75
C ASP A 40 -9.83 -2.49 -12.92
N VAL A 41 -8.61 -2.26 -13.40
CA VAL A 41 -7.38 -2.60 -12.68
C VAL A 41 -6.52 -1.36 -12.52
N LEU A 42 -5.96 -1.18 -11.33
CA LEU A 42 -4.98 -0.17 -10.99
C LEU A 42 -3.79 -0.84 -10.33
N SER A 43 -2.58 -0.53 -10.78
CA SER A 43 -1.35 -1.01 -10.13
C SER A 43 -0.33 0.11 -9.99
N VAL A 44 0.50 0.00 -8.95
CA VAL A 44 1.56 0.94 -8.61
C VAL A 44 2.79 0.15 -8.15
N LEU A 45 3.92 0.42 -8.78
CA LEU A 45 5.23 -0.06 -8.35
C LEU A 45 6.01 1.11 -7.76
N ASN A 46 6.47 0.95 -6.51
CA ASN A 46 7.25 1.92 -5.75
C ASN A 46 8.61 1.33 -5.39
N TRP A 47 9.64 2.17 -5.35
CA TRP A 47 10.95 1.78 -4.81
C TRP A 47 11.44 2.83 -3.82
N ASN A 48 11.44 2.50 -2.53
CA ASN A 48 11.94 3.36 -1.48
C ASN A 48 13.45 3.15 -1.29
N ILE A 49 14.20 4.25 -1.41
CA ILE A 49 15.65 4.30 -1.27
C ILE A 49 15.99 5.39 -0.25
N SER A 50 16.64 5.01 0.85
CA SER A 50 17.13 5.94 1.86
C SER A 50 18.55 6.41 1.53
N THR A 51 18.85 7.67 1.84
CA THR A 51 20.20 8.26 1.64
C THR A 51 21.22 7.84 2.70
N ASN A 52 20.76 7.19 3.77
CA ASN A 52 21.58 6.60 4.80
C ASN A 52 21.02 5.24 5.24
N ASP A 53 21.74 4.57 6.13
CA ASP A 53 21.44 3.20 6.53
C ASP A 53 20.51 3.09 7.74
N ALA A 54 20.01 4.22 8.24
CA ALA A 54 19.12 4.22 9.41
C ALA A 54 17.76 3.59 9.11
N ARG A 55 17.30 3.67 7.86
CA ARG A 55 16.02 3.15 7.38
C ARG A 55 16.22 1.95 6.45
N SER A 56 15.21 1.10 6.40
CA SER A 56 15.17 -0.01 5.46
C SER A 56 14.84 0.49 4.06
N ASN A 57 15.33 -0.21 3.04
CA ASN A 57 14.93 0.03 1.65
C ASN A 57 14.00 -1.09 1.21
N TYR A 58 13.00 -0.77 0.41
CA TYR A 58 12.03 -1.74 -0.05
C TYR A 58 11.48 -1.39 -1.43
N LEU A 59 11.07 -2.42 -2.15
CA LEU A 59 10.25 -2.34 -3.34
C LEU A 59 8.83 -2.75 -2.97
N ASN A 60 7.83 -2.00 -3.41
CA ASN A 60 6.42 -2.31 -3.16
C ASN A 60 5.64 -2.34 -4.48
N LEU A 61 4.96 -3.44 -4.75
CA LEU A 61 3.96 -3.56 -5.80
C LEU A 61 2.56 -3.63 -5.15
N SER A 62 1.73 -2.64 -5.43
CA SER A 62 0.32 -2.62 -5.03
C SER A 62 -0.55 -2.74 -6.27
N ALA A 63 -1.58 -3.59 -6.23
CA ALA A 63 -2.55 -3.73 -7.30
C ALA A 63 -3.95 -3.90 -6.72
N GLN A 64 -4.94 -3.38 -7.44
CA GLN A 64 -6.36 -3.51 -7.15
C GLN A 64 -7.08 -3.84 -8.44
N ILE A 65 -7.99 -4.82 -8.38
CA ILE A 65 -8.96 -5.06 -9.42
C ILE A 65 -10.36 -4.89 -8.83
N ASP A 66 -11.20 -4.16 -9.52
CA ASP A 66 -12.59 -3.94 -9.17
C ASP A 66 -13.54 -4.25 -10.34
N TYR A 67 -14.81 -4.49 -10.02
CA TYR A 67 -15.83 -4.82 -11.01
C TYR A 67 -17.03 -3.89 -10.88
N ASP A 68 -17.35 -3.17 -11.94
CA ASP A 68 -18.53 -2.31 -11.99
C ASP A 68 -19.80 -3.14 -12.21
N ILE A 69 -20.50 -3.46 -11.13
CA ILE A 69 -21.69 -4.32 -11.20
C ILE A 69 -22.76 -3.65 -12.07
N LEU A 70 -23.20 -4.37 -13.10
CA LEU A 70 -24.26 -3.97 -14.05
C LEU A 70 -23.97 -2.67 -14.81
N ASN A 71 -22.71 -2.21 -14.83
CA ASN A 71 -22.34 -0.87 -15.29
C ASN A 71 -23.16 0.22 -14.57
N TRP A 72 -23.53 -0.02 -13.31
CA TRP A 72 -24.31 0.94 -12.53
C TRP A 72 -23.46 2.13 -12.10
N HIS A 73 -22.13 1.99 -12.16
CA HIS A 73 -21.16 2.98 -11.75
C HIS A 73 -21.29 3.40 -10.27
N ARG A 74 -21.84 2.52 -9.43
CA ARG A 74 -22.07 2.80 -8.01
C ARG A 74 -21.46 1.80 -7.06
N PHE A 75 -21.36 0.54 -7.45
CA PHE A 75 -20.98 -0.53 -6.55
C PHE A 75 -19.86 -1.36 -7.18
N TYR A 76 -18.72 -1.38 -6.49
CA TYR A 76 -17.47 -1.92 -6.99
C TYR A 76 -16.89 -2.88 -5.94
N PRO A 77 -17.25 -4.18 -5.95
CA PRO A 77 -16.46 -5.17 -5.25
C PRO A 77 -15.04 -5.19 -5.83
N MET A 78 -14.05 -5.36 -4.98
CA MET A 78 -12.66 -5.31 -5.37
C MET A 78 -11.82 -6.36 -4.64
N VAL A 79 -10.65 -6.65 -5.19
CA VAL A 79 -9.60 -7.43 -4.55
C VAL A 79 -8.32 -6.60 -4.56
N ASN A 80 -7.69 -6.50 -3.41
CA ASN A 80 -6.44 -5.81 -3.18
C ASN A 80 -5.30 -6.83 -3.09
N PHE A 81 -4.16 -6.46 -3.66
CA PHE A 81 -2.90 -7.18 -3.59
C PHE A 81 -1.79 -6.20 -3.25
N ASN A 82 -0.95 -6.52 -2.27
CA ASN A 82 0.28 -5.77 -2.01
C ASN A 82 1.44 -6.73 -1.82
N TRP A 83 2.61 -6.36 -2.36
CA TRP A 83 3.83 -7.12 -2.20
C TRP A 83 4.99 -6.19 -1.87
N PHE A 84 5.46 -6.29 -0.63
CA PHE A 84 6.64 -5.60 -0.14
C PHE A 84 7.83 -6.53 -0.16
N ILE A 85 8.93 -6.08 -0.75
CA ILE A 85 10.22 -6.77 -0.79
C ILE A 85 11.26 -5.85 -0.16
N TYR A 86 11.79 -6.22 1.00
CA TYR A 86 12.84 -5.48 1.66
C TYR A 86 14.17 -5.77 0.99
N THR A 87 14.73 -4.79 0.29
CA THR A 87 16.00 -4.91 -0.42
C THR A 87 17.20 -4.70 0.50
N LYS A 88 17.03 -3.90 1.57
CA LYS A 88 18.05 -3.63 2.59
C LYS A 88 17.40 -3.41 3.95
N GLY A 89 17.95 -3.98 5.02
CA GLY A 89 17.57 -3.65 6.40
C GLY A 89 18.22 -2.35 6.88
N GLY A 90 17.64 -1.73 7.92
CA GLY A 90 18.19 -0.52 8.55
C GLY A 90 19.10 -0.82 9.73
N GLN A 91 19.25 0.14 10.65
CA GLN A 91 20.12 0.03 11.84
C GLN A 91 19.38 -0.08 13.17
N SER A 92 18.06 -0.07 13.17
CA SER A 92 17.25 -0.16 14.38
C SER A 92 17.33 -1.53 15.04
N SER A 93 17.29 -1.55 16.38
CA SER A 93 17.28 -2.77 17.18
C SER A 93 15.99 -3.59 17.06
N PHE A 94 14.94 -3.03 16.45
CA PHE A 94 13.73 -3.76 16.13
C PHE A 94 13.95 -4.70 14.95
N ASN A 95 13.41 -5.92 15.01
CA ASN A 95 13.50 -6.91 13.92
C ASN A 95 12.23 -6.96 13.05
N PHE A 96 11.45 -5.89 13.06
CA PHE A 96 10.26 -5.71 12.24
C PHE A 96 10.26 -4.30 11.64
N ASP A 97 9.49 -4.11 10.58
CA ASP A 97 9.20 -2.79 10.02
C ASP A 97 7.68 -2.57 9.96
N GLY A 98 7.26 -1.31 9.91
CA GLY A 98 5.85 -0.93 9.80
C GLY A 98 5.31 -0.97 8.38
N VAL A 99 6.09 -1.52 7.44
CA VAL A 99 5.78 -1.61 6.02
C VAL A 99 5.52 -0.21 5.43
N ASP A 100 4.27 0.11 5.11
CA ASP A 100 3.84 1.39 4.55
C ASP A 100 3.45 2.44 5.61
N LEU A 101 3.28 2.04 6.87
CA LEU A 101 2.87 2.94 7.95
C LEU A 101 4.05 3.69 8.56
N VAL A 102 5.13 2.98 8.85
CA VAL A 102 6.33 3.53 9.49
C VAL A 102 7.55 2.72 9.04
N ASN A 103 8.63 3.41 8.67
CA ASN A 103 9.93 2.78 8.42
C ASN A 103 10.83 2.90 9.67
N PHE A 104 10.83 1.87 10.50
CA PHE A 104 11.64 1.77 11.72
C PHE A 104 13.10 1.43 11.43
N GLY A 105 13.41 0.86 10.26
CA GLY A 105 14.78 0.51 9.90
C GLY A 105 15.27 -0.80 10.52
N GLY A 106 14.47 -1.87 10.50
CA GLY A 106 14.85 -3.11 11.18
C GLY A 106 16.11 -3.78 10.61
N GLN A 107 17.03 -4.22 11.48
CA GLN A 107 18.33 -4.77 11.03
C GLN A 107 18.21 -6.08 10.25
N SER A 108 17.37 -7.01 10.72
CA SER A 108 17.28 -8.37 10.18
C SER A 108 16.08 -8.58 9.25
N ILE A 109 15.71 -7.57 8.47
CA ILE A 109 14.59 -7.66 7.51
C ILE A 109 15.01 -7.69 6.04
N GLY A 110 16.27 -7.38 5.73
CA GLY A 110 16.77 -7.44 4.36
C GLY A 110 16.56 -8.82 3.73
N GLY A 111 16.06 -8.86 2.50
CA GLY A 111 15.71 -10.08 1.79
C GLY A 111 14.35 -10.69 2.15
N LYS A 112 13.64 -10.16 3.17
CA LYS A 112 12.29 -10.62 3.50
C LYS A 112 11.27 -9.98 2.56
N SER A 113 10.14 -10.66 2.40
CA SER A 113 8.98 -10.09 1.70
C SER A 113 7.70 -10.34 2.47
N VAL A 114 6.72 -9.47 2.26
CA VAL A 114 5.36 -9.58 2.78
C VAL A 114 4.40 -9.45 1.62
N VAL A 115 3.48 -10.40 1.50
CA VAL A 115 2.39 -10.34 0.53
C VAL A 115 1.09 -10.28 1.28
N THR A 116 0.26 -9.30 0.97
CA THR A 116 -1.12 -9.24 1.47
C THR A 116 -2.11 -9.37 0.32
N LEU A 117 -3.23 -10.02 0.62
CA LEU A 117 -4.35 -10.13 -0.28
C LEU A 117 -5.65 -9.98 0.51
N GLY A 118 -6.64 -9.36 -0.10
CA GLY A 118 -8.00 -9.53 0.39
C GLY A 118 -9.06 -8.73 -0.35
N PRO A 119 -10.33 -8.97 -0.03
CA PRO A 119 -11.45 -8.34 -0.67
C PRO A 119 -11.68 -6.93 -0.13
N GLY A 120 -12.32 -6.12 -0.94
CA GLY A 120 -12.83 -4.83 -0.56
C GLY A 120 -14.11 -4.52 -1.30
N LEU A 121 -14.66 -3.36 -0.98
CA LEU A 121 -15.86 -2.84 -1.60
C LEU A 121 -15.79 -1.32 -1.61
N ARG A 122 -16.16 -0.73 -2.74
CA ARG A 122 -16.35 0.71 -2.87
C ARG A 122 -17.75 1.02 -3.34
N TYR A 123 -18.36 2.00 -2.70
CA TYR A 123 -19.66 2.54 -3.08
C TYR A 123 -19.56 4.03 -3.41
N LYS A 124 -20.05 4.41 -4.59
CA LYS A 124 -20.13 5.79 -5.07
C LYS A 124 -21.54 6.33 -4.78
N TRP A 125 -21.66 7.08 -3.69
CA TRP A 125 -22.91 7.74 -3.28
C TRP A 125 -23.36 8.80 -4.28
N SER A 126 -22.39 9.54 -4.82
CA SER A 126 -22.54 10.53 -5.88
C SER A 126 -21.21 10.68 -6.60
N GLU A 127 -21.17 11.46 -7.69
CA GLU A 127 -19.89 11.78 -8.35
C GLU A 127 -18.89 12.51 -7.45
N ARG A 128 -19.36 13.09 -6.33
CA ARG A 128 -18.53 13.83 -5.37
C ARG A 128 -18.07 13.01 -4.17
N VAL A 129 -18.81 11.95 -3.82
CA VAL A 129 -18.60 11.23 -2.56
C VAL A 129 -18.58 9.73 -2.82
N GLN A 130 -17.49 9.09 -2.41
CA GLN A 130 -17.30 7.65 -2.47
C GLN A 130 -16.79 7.17 -1.13
N SER A 131 -17.21 5.99 -0.70
CA SER A 131 -16.68 5.34 0.50
C SER A 131 -16.22 3.93 0.17
N GLY A 132 -15.14 3.51 0.82
CA GLY A 132 -14.53 2.21 0.63
C GLY A 132 -14.26 1.49 1.94
N ILE A 133 -14.28 0.16 1.88
CA ILE A 133 -13.74 -0.72 2.92
C ILE A 133 -12.84 -1.77 2.25
N GLY A 134 -11.71 -2.06 2.86
CA GLY A 134 -10.79 -3.12 2.45
C GLY A 134 -10.42 -3.99 3.65
N LEU A 135 -10.35 -5.30 3.42
CA LEU A 135 -9.82 -6.28 4.36
C LEU A 135 -8.64 -6.96 3.70
N ASP A 136 -7.48 -6.94 4.34
CA ASP A 136 -6.25 -7.51 3.82
C ASP A 136 -5.63 -8.44 4.86
N TRP A 137 -5.18 -9.63 4.44
CA TRP A 137 -4.45 -10.57 5.27
C TRP A 137 -3.06 -10.83 4.69
N ALA A 138 -2.06 -11.01 5.55
CA ALA A 138 -0.76 -11.52 5.12
C ALA A 138 -0.89 -12.97 4.66
N VAL A 139 -0.61 -13.22 3.38
CA VAL A 139 -0.56 -14.57 2.80
C VAL A 139 0.87 -15.11 2.72
N VAL A 140 1.88 -14.21 2.69
CA VAL A 140 3.30 -14.55 2.77
C VAL A 140 3.99 -13.55 3.68
N GLY A 141 4.91 -14.03 4.51
CA GLY A 141 5.73 -13.17 5.38
C GLY A 141 4.89 -12.54 6.48
N ASN A 142 4.80 -13.20 7.63
CA ASN A 142 4.17 -12.59 8.80
C ASN A 142 5.11 -11.52 9.37
N GLN A 143 4.74 -10.24 9.21
CA GLN A 143 5.32 -9.11 9.92
C GLN A 143 4.17 -8.44 10.68
N PHE A 144 3.96 -8.86 11.94
CA PHE A 144 3.02 -8.37 12.96
C PHE A 144 1.95 -7.33 12.54
N LEU A 145 2.37 -6.15 12.06
CA LEU A 145 1.48 -5.05 11.65
C LEU A 145 0.66 -5.31 10.36
N GLN A 146 0.95 -6.37 9.60
CA GLN A 146 0.22 -6.73 8.37
C GLN A 146 -0.52 -8.07 8.43
N ASP A 147 -0.58 -8.74 9.58
CA ASP A 147 -1.30 -10.01 9.71
C ASP A 147 -2.77 -9.91 9.32
N PHE A 148 -3.40 -8.82 9.75
CA PHE A 148 -4.71 -8.40 9.32
C PHE A 148 -4.80 -6.89 9.33
N ARG A 149 -5.32 -6.31 8.25
CA ARG A 149 -5.61 -4.88 8.15
C ARG A 149 -7.03 -4.68 7.64
N MET A 150 -7.76 -3.83 8.35
CA MET A 150 -8.99 -3.23 7.86
C MET A 150 -8.73 -1.77 7.53
N SER A 151 -9.10 -1.35 6.33
CA SER A 151 -9.05 0.04 5.88
C SER A 151 -10.46 0.53 5.59
N ILE A 152 -10.74 1.78 5.98
CA ILE A 152 -11.98 2.48 5.65
C ILE A 152 -11.57 3.84 5.10
N ASP A 153 -12.08 4.17 3.92
CA ASP A 153 -11.78 5.43 3.25
C ASP A 153 -13.04 6.16 2.78
N THR A 154 -12.91 7.46 2.59
CA THR A 154 -13.91 8.28 1.90
C THR A 154 -13.21 9.29 1.02
N ILE A 155 -13.59 9.30 -0.26
CA ILE A 155 -13.08 10.22 -1.27
C ILE A 155 -14.12 11.31 -1.47
N ILE A 156 -13.70 12.56 -1.23
CA ILE A 156 -14.51 13.76 -1.46
C ILE A 156 -13.87 14.56 -2.59
N ARG A 157 -14.64 14.83 -3.65
CA ARG A 157 -14.22 15.65 -4.81
C ARG A 157 -14.98 16.98 -4.80
N TYR A 158 -14.24 18.08 -4.96
CA TYR A 158 -14.76 19.46 -5.02
C TYR A 158 -14.73 20.01 -6.44
#